data_AF-A0A961QVI8-F1
#
_entry.id   AF-A0A961QVI8-F1
#
_cell.length_a   1.000
_cell.length_b   1.000
_cell.length_c   1.000
_cell.angle_alpha   90.00
_cell.angle_beta   90.00
_cell.angle_gamma   90.00
#
_symmetry.space_group_name_H-M   'P 1'
#
loop_
_entity.id
_entity.type
_entity.pdbx_description
1 polymer ?
#
loop_
_entity_poly.entity_id
_entity_poly.type
_entity_poly.pdbx_seq_one_letter_code
_entity_poly.pdbx_strand_id
1 'polypeptide(L)' 'PRHIWWNFVASSRDRIEAAKEAWARGDWDHGPFRLPPGDQDEFVPLPGR' A
#
# COMPACT_ATOMS: atom_id res chain seq x y z
N PRO A 1 9.06 3.07 -18.62
CA PRO A 1 9.53 2.16 -17.55
C PRO A 1 8.37 1.76 -16.62
N ARG A 2 8.32 0.50 -16.20
CA ARG A 2 7.44 0.06 -15.11
C ARG A 2 8.30 -0.29 -13.91
N HIS A 3 7.92 0.23 -12.75
CA HIS A 3 8.51 -0.11 -11.47
C HIS A 3 7.54 -1.04 -10.76
N ILE A 4 8.09 -2.09 -10.14
CA ILE A 4 7.33 -3.14 -9.47
C ILE A 4 8.01 -3.37 -8.13
N TRP A 5 7.23 -3.39 -7.05
CA TRP A 5 7.69 -3.74 -5.72
C TRP A 5 6.49 -4.31 -4.95
N TRP A 6 6.62 -5.54 -4.43
CA TRP A 6 5.51 -6.27 -3.81
C TRP A 6 4.26 -6.23 -4.71
N ASN A 7 3.12 -5.80 -4.17
CA ASN A 7 1.84 -5.65 -4.90
C ASN A 7 1.68 -4.27 -5.59
N PHE A 8 2.70 -3.40 -5.58
CA PHE A 8 2.64 -2.07 -6.21
C PHE A 8 3.32 -2.04 -7.56
N VAL A 9 2.60 -1.51 -8.56
CA VAL A 9 3.10 -1.31 -9.93
C VAL A 9 2.81 0.13 -10.36
N ALA A 10 3.84 0.87 -10.76
CA ALA A 10 3.69 2.25 -11.22
C ALA A 10 4.72 2.62 -12.30
N SER A 11 4.44 3.71 -13.02
CA SER A 11 5.37 4.30 -13.99
C SER A 11 6.44 5.18 -13.36
N SER A 12 6.38 5.44 -12.05
CA SER A 12 7.35 6.23 -11.28
C SER A 12 7.69 5.56 -9.95
N ARG A 13 8.94 5.71 -9.49
CA ARG A 13 9.40 5.20 -8.19
C ARG A 13 8.76 5.97 -7.03
N ASP A 14 8.61 7.28 -7.14
CA ASP A 14 8.02 8.12 -6.08
C ASP A 14 6.60 7.69 -5.72
N ARG A 15 5.81 7.25 -6.72
CA ARG A 15 4.47 6.68 -6.45
C ARG A 15 4.52 5.36 -5.69
N ILE A 16 5.54 4.54 -5.90
CA ILE A 16 5.71 3.30 -5.14
C ILE A 16 6.08 3.62 -3.69
N GLU A 17 6.98 4.58 -3.48
CA GLU A 17 7.35 4.99 -2.11
C GLU A 17 6.17 5.63 -1.37
N ALA A 18 5.39 6.51 -2.01
CA ALA A 18 4.17 7.06 -1.43
C ALA A 18 3.13 5.97 -1.09
N ALA A 19 2.98 4.95 -1.96
CA ALA A 19 2.11 3.81 -1.71
C ALA A 19 2.58 2.96 -0.53
N LYS A 20 3.90 2.73 -0.40
CA LYS A 20 4.50 2.04 0.75
C LYS A 20 4.18 2.77 2.05
N GLU A 21 4.43 4.07 2.12
CA GLU A 21 4.13 4.85 3.32
C GLU A 21 2.64 4.83 3.65
N ALA A 22 1.77 4.98 2.65
CA ALA A 22 0.32 4.95 2.86
C ALA A 22 -0.17 3.60 3.37
N TRP A 23 0.36 2.49 2.85
CA TRP A 23 0.02 1.16 3.34
C TRP A 23 0.53 0.91 4.75
N ALA A 24 1.76 1.35 5.05
CA ALA A 24 2.35 1.24 6.39
C ALA A 24 1.60 2.08 7.45
N ARG A 25 0.99 3.20 7.06
CA ARG A 25 0.16 4.02 7.96
C ARG A 25 -1.16 3.33 8.36
N GLY A 26 -1.70 2.46 7.52
CA GLY A 26 -2.93 1.73 7.81
C GLY A 26 -4.17 2.60 8.01
N ASP A 27 -4.20 3.81 7.45
CA ASP A 27 -5.37 4.68 7.50
C ASP A 27 -6.38 4.25 6.42
N TRP A 28 -7.22 3.28 6.78
CA TRP A 28 -8.20 2.71 5.87
C TRP A 28 -9.43 3.60 5.67
N ASP A 29 -9.67 4.58 6.52
CA ASP A 29 -10.84 5.46 6.43
C ASP A 29 -10.57 6.73 5.62
N HIS A 30 -9.36 7.31 5.73
CA HIS A 30 -9.00 8.58 5.10
C HIS A 30 -7.79 8.47 4.16
N GLY A 31 -7.07 7.35 4.17
CA GLY A 31 -5.95 7.10 3.28
C GLY A 31 -6.36 6.72 1.85
N PRO A 32 -5.39 6.46 0.96
CA PRO A 32 -5.65 6.08 -0.43
C PRO A 32 -6.06 4.61 -0.60
N PHE A 33 -5.96 3.80 0.46
CA PHE A 33 -6.34 2.38 0.44
C PHE A 33 -7.63 2.15 1.25
N ARG A 34 -8.43 1.19 0.81
CA ARG A 34 -9.62 0.71 1.49
C ARG A 34 -9.51 -0.80 1.63
N LEU A 35 -9.79 -1.33 2.81
CA LEU A 35 -9.92 -2.76 3.00
C LEU A 35 -11.25 -3.25 2.42
N PRO A 36 -11.34 -4.53 2.01
CA PRO A 36 -12.60 -5.12 1.59
C PRO A 36 -13.68 -4.99 2.68
N PRO A 37 -14.97 -4.80 2.32
CA PRO A 37 -16.05 -4.76 3.30
C PRO A 37 -16.11 -6.06 4.12
N GLY A 38 -16.11 -5.94 5.45
CA GLY A 38 -16.17 -7.09 6.36
C GLY A 38 -14.82 -7.75 6.66
N ASP A 39 -13.71 -7.25 6.10
CA ASP A 39 -12.36 -7.74 6.34
C ASP A 39 -11.49 -6.62 6.92
N GLN A 40 -11.72 -6.29 8.19
CA GLN A 40 -11.05 -5.18 8.90
C GLN A 40 -10.07 -5.65 9.98
N ASP A 41 -10.00 -6.95 10.23
CA ASP A 41 -9.29 -7.51 11.38
C ASP A 41 -7.81 -7.82 11.08
N GLU A 42 -7.46 -8.08 9.82
CA GLU A 42 -6.10 -8.47 9.42
C GLU A 42 -5.67 -7.80 8.10
N PHE A 43 -4.41 -7.36 8.03
CA PHE A 43 -3.79 -6.93 6.78
C PHE A 43 -2.32 -7.37 6.74
N VAL A 44 -1.81 -7.65 5.54
CA VAL A 44 -0.43 -8.09 5.35
C VAL A 44 0.50 -6.86 5.45
N PRO A 45 1.44 -6.82 6.41
CA PRO A 45 2.39 -5.71 6.52
C PRO A 45 3.38 -5.73 5.34
N LEU A 46 4.03 -4.59 5.11
CA LEU A 46 5.08 -4.52 4.10
C LEU A 46 6.25 -5.46 4.45
N PRO A 47 6.86 -6.12 3.44
CA PRO A 47 8.01 -6.97 3.66
C PRO A 47 9.25 -6.15 4.05
N GLY A 48 9.85 -6.49 5.19
CA GLY A 48 11.12 -5.94 5.66
C GLY A 48 11.05 -4.48 6.13
N ARG A 49 11.96 -4.13 7.04
CA ARG A 49 12.34 -2.75 7.32
C ARG A 49 13.65 -2.47 6.58
#